data_AF-A0A4W5MHC1-F1
#
_entry.id   AF-A0A4W5MHC1-F1
#
_cell.length_a   1.000
_cell.length_b   1.000
_cell.length_c   1.000
_cell.angle_alpha   90.00
_cell.angle_beta   90.00
_cell.angle_gamma   90.00
#
_symmetry.space_group_name_H-M   'P 1'
#
loop_
_entity.id
_entity.type
_entity.pdbx_description
1 polymer ?
#
loop_
_entity_poly.entity_id
_entity_poly.type
_entity_poly.pdbx_seq_one_letter_code
_entity_poly.pdbx_strand_id
1 'polypeptide(L)' 'MKVTVCFGRTRVVVPCGNGNIKVHSLIEQAAMRYKKAIAKKHTKEWFDCCRISLC' A
#
# COMPACT_ATOMS: atom_id res chain seq x y z
N MET A 1 11.60 -3.26 -11.18
CA MET A 1 11.39 -3.95 -9.87
C MET A 1 10.00 -3.62 -9.32
N LYS A 2 9.31 -4.60 -8.70
CA LYS A 2 7.98 -4.41 -8.09
C LYS A 2 7.98 -4.94 -6.66
N VAL A 3 7.35 -4.23 -5.75
CA VAL A 3 7.25 -4.63 -4.33
C VAL A 3 5.78 -4.73 -3.97
N THR A 4 5.44 -5.74 -3.18
CA THR A 4 4.09 -5.88 -2.64
C THR A 4 4.10 -5.40 -1.20
N VAL A 5 3.19 -4.50 -0.88
CA VAL A 5 3.02 -3.98 0.48
C VAL A 5 1.66 -4.38 1.00
N CYS A 6 1.63 -4.82 2.26
CA CYS A 6 0.41 -5.26 2.93
C CYS A 6 -0.08 -4.14 3.85
N PHE A 7 -1.28 -3.63 3.57
CA PHE A 7 -2.04 -2.75 4.46
C PHE A 7 -3.08 -3.60 5.18
N GLY A 8 -2.71 -4.16 6.33
CA GLY A 8 -3.55 -5.14 7.03
C GLY A 8 -3.84 -6.35 6.14
N ARG A 9 -5.12 -6.56 5.76
CA ARG A 9 -5.56 -7.64 4.85
C ARG A 9 -5.46 -7.27 3.36
N THR A 10 -5.26 -5.99 3.03
CA THR A 10 -5.24 -5.53 1.65
C THR A 10 -3.81 -5.49 1.12
N ARG A 11 -3.55 -6.28 0.08
CA ARG A 11 -2.26 -6.33 -0.61
C ARG A 11 -2.27 -5.36 -1.80
N VAL A 12 -1.24 -4.53 -1.87
CA VAL A 12 -1.09 -3.49 -2.91
C VAL A 12 0.27 -3.65 -3.56
N VAL A 13 0.28 -3.73 -4.90
CA VAL A 13 1.52 -3.80 -5.67
C VAL A 13 1.97 -2.39 -6.04
N VAL A 14 3.21 -2.05 -5.69
CA VAL A 14 3.84 -0.77 -6.00
C VAL A 14 5.02 -1.01 -6.95
N PRO A 15 4.99 -0.46 -8.17
CA PRO A 15 6.12 -0.52 -9.10
C PRO A 15 7.20 0.44 -8.61
N CYS A 16 8.40 -0.09 -8.36
CA CYS A 16 9.51 0.68 -7.80
C CYS A 16 10.56 1.07 -8.86
N GLY A 17 10.25 0.90 -10.14
CA GLY A 17 11.18 1.23 -11.25
C GLY A 17 12.55 0.56 -11.07
N ASN A 18 13.58 1.38 -10.87
CA ASN A 18 15.00 1.01 -10.75
C ASN A 18 15.46 0.68 -9.32
N GLY A 19 14.55 0.66 -8.33
CA GLY A 19 14.89 0.24 -6.97
C GLY A 19 15.54 1.31 -6.08
N ASN A 20 15.88 2.50 -6.61
CA ASN A 20 16.42 3.63 -5.84
C ASN A 20 15.33 4.59 -5.31
N ILE A 21 14.19 4.04 -4.88
CA ILE A 21 13.09 4.82 -4.28
C ILE A 21 13.28 4.87 -2.76
N LYS A 22 13.17 6.07 -2.19
CA LYS A 22 13.15 6.24 -0.73
C LYS A 22 11.90 5.57 -0.15
N VAL A 23 12.03 4.98 1.04
CA VAL A 23 10.92 4.36 1.77
C VAL A 23 9.71 5.30 1.89
N HIS A 24 9.94 6.60 2.12
CA HIS A 24 8.88 7.62 2.15
C HIS A 24 8.05 7.67 0.86
N SER A 25 8.71 7.73 -0.30
CA SER A 25 8.03 7.78 -1.60
C SER A 25 7.32 6.46 -1.92
N LEU A 26 7.89 5.32 -1.48
CA LEU A 26 7.24 4.02 -1.58
C LEU A 26 5.93 3.98 -0.77
N ILE A 27 5.93 4.53 0.45
CA ILE A 27 4.76 4.62 1.31
C ILE A 27 3.70 5.55 0.69
N GLU A 28 4.07 6.69 0.11
CA GLU A 28 3.13 7.59 -0.56
C GLU A 28 2.46 6.93 -1.77
N GLN A 29 3.24 6.25 -2.62
CA GLN A 29 2.72 5.50 -3.76
C GLN A 29 1.80 4.36 -3.32
N ALA A 30 2.21 3.64 -2.28
CA ALA A 30 1.42 2.59 -1.65
C ALA A 30 0.09 3.13 -1.08
N ALA A 31 0.13 4.26 -0.37
CA ALA A 31 -1.03 4.90 0.25
C ALA A 31 -2.01 5.44 -0.80
N MET A 32 -1.52 6.05 -1.90
CA MET A 32 -2.38 6.48 -3.00
C MET A 32 -3.11 5.31 -3.67
N ARG A 33 -2.40 4.20 -3.88
CA ARG A 33 -2.97 2.97 -4.45
C ARG A 33 -3.95 2.31 -3.49
N TYR A 34 -3.61 2.28 -2.20
CA TYR A 34 -4.48 1.79 -1.14
C TYR A 34 -5.78 2.60 -1.10
N LYS A 35 -5.72 3.94 -1.01
CA LYS A 35 -6.92 4.81 -1.05
C LYS A 35 -7.84 4.52 -2.25
N LYS A 36 -7.28 4.34 -3.46
CA LYS A 36 -8.06 3.97 -4.65
C LYS A 36 -8.68 2.57 -4.56
N ALA A 37 -7.98 1.61 -3.96
CA ALA A 37 -8.48 0.25 -3.78
C ALA A 37 -9.56 0.17 -2.70
N ILE A 38 -9.40 0.91 -1.60
CA ILE A 38 -10.38 0.97 -0.50
C ILE A 38 -11.63 1.74 -0.91
N ALA A 39 -11.50 2.79 -1.73
CA ALA A 39 -12.66 3.53 -2.24
C ALA A 39 -13.62 2.63 -3.04
N LYS A 40 -13.12 1.54 -3.64
CA LYS A 40 -13.94 0.50 -4.27
C LYS A 40 -14.42 -0.58 -3.30
N LYS A 41 -13.81 -0.70 -2.11
CA LYS A 41 -14.01 -1.80 -1.16
C LYS A 41 -14.72 -1.42 0.14
N HIS A 42 -14.93 -0.14 0.43
CA HIS A 42 -15.58 0.28 1.67
C HIS A 42 -17.10 0.38 1.56
N THR A 43 -17.74 -0.74 1.81
CA THR A 43 -18.69 -0.83 2.94
C THR A 43 -17.86 -0.92 4.22
N LYS A 44 -17.90 0.14 5.02
CA LYS A 44 -17.42 0.32 6.41
C LYS A 44 -16.74 -0.89 7.09
N GLU A 45 -15.42 -0.90 7.19
CA GLU A 45 -14.72 -1.49 8.35
C GLU A 45 -13.62 -0.54 8.80
N TRP A 46 -13.55 -0.29 10.10
CA TRP A 46 -12.71 0.74 10.70
C TRP A 46 -11.23 0.52 10.40
N PHE A 47 -10.49 1.62 10.23
CA PHE A 47 -9.05 1.61 10.00
C PHE A 47 -8.33 1.04 11.22
N ASP A 48 -8.21 -0.29 11.27
CA ASP A 48 -7.35 -0.96 12.22
C ASP A 48 -5.89 -0.54 11.95
N CYS A 49 -5.21 -0.22 13.04
CA CYS A 49 -3.91 0.43 13.06
C CYS A 49 -2.93 -0.18 12.04
N CYS A 50 -2.40 0.67 11.16
CA CYS A 50 -1.69 0.32 9.94
C CYS A 50 -0.38 -0.44 10.22
N ARG A 51 -0.45 -1.77 10.37
CA ARG A 51 0.71 -2.66 10.41
C ARG A 51 1.18 -2.88 8.96
N ILE A 52 2.11 -2.07 8.50
CA ILE A 52 2.72 -2.24 7.16
C ILE A 52 3.76 -3.36 7.27
N SER A 53 3.42 -4.53 6.75
CA SER A 53 4.39 -5.63 6.58
C SER A 53 4.82 -5.69 5.11
N LEU A 54 6.12 -5.80 4.87
CA LEU A 54 6.62 -6.31 3.58
C LEU A 54 6.45 -7.83 3.61
N CYS A 55 5.86 -8.40 2.56
CA CYS A 55 5.76 -9.83 2.32
C CYS A 55 6.65 -10.22 1.14
#